data_AF-A0A417YV81-F1
#
_entry.id   AF-A0A417YV81-F1
#
_cell.length_a   1.000
_cell.length_b   1.000
_cell.length_c   1.000
_cell.angle_alpha   90.00
_cell.angle_beta   90.00
_cell.angle_gamma   90.00
#
_symmetry.space_group_name_H-M   'P 1'
#
loop_
_entity.id
_entity.type
_entity.pdbx_description
1 polymer ?
#
loop_
_entity_poly.entity_id
_entity_poly.type
_entity_poly.pdbx_seq_one_letter_code
_entity_poly.pdbx_strand_id
1 'polypeptide(L)' 'MEEEKKLTFEQAMEHLERIVERLEEGDVPLEEAIGFYKEGMELSKLCHDKLKNVEEQLTQIITEDGRNVPFSVDGEE' A
#
# COMPACT_ATOMS: atom_id res chain seq x y z
N MET A 1 -9.18 11.55 -22.28
CA MET A 1 -8.83 10.25 -21.71
C MET A 1 -8.30 10.58 -20.33
N GLU A 2 -9.18 10.56 -19.34
CA GLU A 2 -8.78 10.79 -17.95
C GLU A 2 -7.88 9.63 -17.55
N GLU A 3 -6.61 9.89 -17.30
CA GLU A 3 -5.78 8.95 -16.56
C GLU A 3 -6.52 8.66 -15.26
N GLU A 4 -6.99 7.44 -15.08
CA GLU A 4 -7.43 6.92 -13.80
C GLU A 4 -6.28 7.16 -12.81
N LYS A 5 -6.35 8.25 -12.06
CA LYS A 5 -5.36 8.62 -11.04
C LYS A 5 -5.39 7.53 -10.00
N LYS A 6 -4.51 6.53 -10.17
CA LYS A 6 -4.20 5.56 -9.13
C LYS A 6 -3.84 6.35 -7.87
N LEU A 7 -4.54 6.11 -6.77
CA LEU A 7 -4.28 6.74 -5.48
C LEU A 7 -2.79 6.64 -5.14
N THR A 8 -2.19 7.68 -4.57
CA THR A 8 -0.86 7.58 -3.99
C THR A 8 -0.90 6.69 -2.73
N PHE A 9 0.26 6.32 -2.20
CA PHE A 9 0.32 5.55 -0.96
C PHE A 9 -0.32 6.33 0.20
N GLU A 10 0.04 7.61 0.32
CA GLU A 10 -0.42 8.52 1.37
C GLU A 10 -1.94 8.71 1.29
N GLN A 11 -2.48 8.89 0.08
CA GLN A 11 -3.92 9.02 -0.12
C GLN A 11 -4.68 7.73 0.24
N ALA A 12 -4.14 6.57 -0.11
CA ALA A 12 -4.74 5.29 0.24
C ALA A 12 -4.71 5.03 1.74
N MET A 13 -3.61 5.40 2.41
CA MET A 13 -3.48 5.31 3.88
C MET A 13 -4.43 6.25 4.60
N GLU A 14 -4.51 7.53 4.21
CA GLU A 14 -5.43 8.50 4.80
C GLU A 14 -6.90 8.03 4.66
N HIS A 15 -7.23 7.42 3.52
CA HIS A 15 -8.57 6.87 3.33
C HIS A 15 -8.84 5.65 4.22
N LEU A 16 -7.86 4.74 4.33
CA LEU A 16 -7.97 3.57 5.19
C LEU A 16 -8.13 3.97 6.66
N GLU A 17 -7.40 4.96 7.13
CA GLU A 17 -7.51 5.51 8.50
C GLU A 17 -8.93 6.01 8.78
N ARG A 18 -9.52 6.79 7.86
CA ARG A 18 -10.91 7.26 7.99
C ARG A 18 -11.92 6.13 8.06
N ILE A 19 -11.71 5.07 7.27
CA ILE A 19 -12.59 3.88 7.30
C ILE A 19 -12.50 3.18 8.66
N VAL A 20 -11.28 3.03 9.19
CA VAL A 20 -11.07 2.43 10.53
C VAL A 20 -11.75 3.28 11.59
N GLU A 21 -11.53 4.60 11.60
CA GLU A 21 -12.19 5.53 12.55
C GLU A 21 -13.71 5.37 12.52
N ARG A 22 -14.31 5.34 11.32
CA ARG A 22 -15.76 5.14 11.14
C ARG A 22 -16.25 3.80 11.67
N LEU A 23 -15.50 2.72 11.47
CA LEU A 23 -15.85 1.39 11.98
C LEU A 23 -15.70 1.32 13.52
N GLU A 24 -14.75 2.04 14.09
CA GLU A 24 -14.52 2.12 15.54
C GLU A 24 -15.56 2.98 16.28
N GLU A 25 -16.18 3.96 15.62
CA GLU A 25 -17.28 4.76 16.18
C GLU A 25 -18.49 3.90 16.62
N GLY A 26 -18.68 2.72 16.04
CA GLY A 26 -19.67 1.72 16.47
C GLY A 26 -21.14 2.04 16.16
N ASP A 27 -21.45 3.23 15.62
CA ASP A 27 -22.80 3.65 15.21
C ASP A 27 -23.04 3.49 13.69
N VAL A 28 -22.31 2.56 13.07
CA VAL A 28 -22.43 2.27 11.63
C VAL A 28 -23.39 1.09 11.41
N PRO A 29 -24.44 1.24 10.59
CA PRO A 29 -25.32 0.13 10.22
C PRO A 29 -24.53 -1.04 9.62
N LEU A 30 -24.94 -2.27 9.91
CA LEU A 30 -24.23 -3.48 9.47
C LEU A 30 -23.97 -3.53 7.96
N GLU A 31 -24.93 -3.10 7.15
CA GLU A 31 -24.79 -3.07 5.68
C GLU A 31 -23.70 -2.10 5.22
N GLU A 32 -23.59 -0.93 5.85
CA GLU A 32 -22.54 0.05 5.60
C GLU A 32 -21.18 -0.44 6.10
N ALA A 33 -21.15 -1.07 7.29
CA ALA A 33 -19.93 -1.63 7.87
C ALA A 33 -19.29 -2.70 6.96
N ILE A 34 -20.12 -3.52 6.28
CA ILE A 34 -19.63 -4.49 5.28
C ILE A 34 -19.01 -3.77 4.08
N GLY A 35 -19.58 -2.64 3.66
CA GLY A 35 -19.03 -1.80 2.59
C GLY A 35 -17.66 -1.25 2.97
N PHE A 36 -17.58 -0.57 4.12
CA PHE A 36 -16.34 -0.04 4.67
C PHE A 36 -15.28 -1.12 4.87
N TYR A 37 -15.65 -2.30 5.35
CA TYR A 37 -14.71 -3.41 5.49
C TYR A 37 -14.11 -3.84 4.15
N LYS A 38 -14.94 -3.99 3.11
CA LYS A 38 -14.45 -4.35 1.76
C LYS A 38 -13.52 -3.30 1.21
N GLU A 39 -13.91 -2.04 1.29
CA GLU A 39 -13.10 -0.91 0.83
C GLU A 39 -11.77 -0.82 1.59
N GLY A 40 -11.80 -0.97 2.92
CA GLY A 40 -10.61 -1.02 3.75
C GLY A 40 -9.66 -2.17 3.38
N MET A 41 -10.20 -3.35 3.04
CA MET A 41 -9.40 -4.48 2.54
C MET A 41 -8.73 -4.19 1.20
N GLU A 42 -9.43 -3.52 0.28
CA GLU A 42 -8.86 -3.11 -1.01
C GLU A 42 -7.76 -2.06 -0.85
N LEU A 43 -7.97 -1.06 0.01
CA LEU A 43 -6.97 -0.03 0.32
C LEU A 43 -5.74 -0.63 1.02
N SER A 44 -5.95 -1.52 1.99
CA SER A 44 -4.87 -2.23 2.68
C SER A 44 -4.01 -3.03 1.72
N LYS A 45 -4.65 -3.75 0.78
CA LYS A 45 -3.94 -4.46 -0.29
C LYS A 45 -3.17 -3.49 -1.19
N LEU A 46 -3.78 -2.38 -1.59
CA LEU A 46 -3.13 -1.37 -2.42
C LEU A 46 -1.87 -0.79 -1.75
N CYS A 47 -1.94 -0.49 -0.46
CA CYS A 47 -0.81 0.00 0.33
C CYS A 47 0.30 -1.05 0.38
N HIS A 48 -0.04 -2.31 0.67
CA HIS A 48 0.91 -3.41 0.69
C HIS A 48 1.61 -3.60 -0.66
N ASP A 49 0.84 -3.63 -1.77
CA ASP A 49 1.38 -3.83 -3.11
C ASP A 49 2.33 -2.67 -3.53
N LYS A 50 2.02 -1.43 -3.12
CA LYS A 50 2.90 -0.28 -3.35
C LYS A 50 4.23 -0.41 -2.59
N LEU A 51 4.17 -0.76 -1.31
CA LEU A 51 5.37 -0.95 -0.50
C LEU A 51 6.22 -2.09 -1.05
N LYS A 52 5.59 -3.22 -1.38
CA LYS A 52 6.26 -4.36 -2.00
C LYS A 52 6.95 -3.99 -3.31
N ASN A 53 6.29 -3.20 -4.16
CA ASN A 53 6.89 -2.75 -5.41
C ASN A 53 8.11 -1.84 -5.19
N VAL A 54 8.11 -1.01 -4.15
CA VAL A 54 9.27 -0.22 -3.77
C VAL A 54 10.40 -1.12 -3.23
N GLU A 55 10.07 -2.09 -2.39
CA GLU A 55 11.02 -3.09 -1.88
C GLU A 55 11.66 -3.90 -3.02
N GLU A 56 10.88 -4.35 -4.00
CA GLU A 56 11.37 -5.05 -5.20
C GLU A 56 12.30 -4.17 -6.04
N GLN A 57 12.02 -2.87 -6.14
CA GLN A 57 12.90 -1.92 -6.84
C GLN A 57 14.19 -1.67 -6.07
N LEU A 58 14.13 -1.57 -4.74
CA LEU A 58 15.31 -1.37 -3.89
C LEU A 58 16.19 -2.63 -3.80
N THR A 59 15.59 -3.81 -3.87
CA THR A 59 16.31 -5.10 -3.85
C THR A 59 17.10 -5.37 -5.14
N GLN A 60 17.10 -4.48 -6.13
CA GLN A 60 17.88 -4.63 -7.35
C GLN A 60 18.79 -3.42 -7.58
N ILE A 61 20.11 -3.63 -7.50
CA ILE A 61 21.10 -2.65 -7.98
C ILE A 61 21.59 -3.07 -9.36
N ILE A 62 21.65 -2.11 -10.28
CA ILE A 62 22.35 -2.26 -11.56
C ILE A 62 23.83 -1.97 -11.30
N THR A 63 24.69 -2.98 -11.47
CA THR A 63 26.14 -2.80 -11.38
C THR A 63 26.68 -2.03 -12.60
N GLU A 64 27.89 -1.47 -12.52
CA GLU A 64 28.55 -0.78 -13.64
C GLU A 64 28.68 -1.65 -14.90
N ASP A 65 28.64 -2.98 -14.75
CA ASP A 65 28.69 -3.98 -15.83
C ASP A 65 27.29 -4.30 -16.42
N GLY A 66 26.24 -3.58 -15.99
CA GLY A 66 24.87 -3.74 -16.47
C GLY A 66 24.14 -4.98 -15.94
N ARG A 67 24.63 -5.60 -14.86
CA ARG A 67 24.00 -6.79 -14.25
C ARG A 67 23.11 -6.39 -13.09
N ASN A 68 21.90 -6.96 -13.02
CA ASN A 68 21.04 -6.87 -11.85
C ASN A 68 21.57 -7.80 -10.76
N VAL A 69 21.96 -7.24 -9.62
CA VAL A 69 22.33 -8.00 -8.42
C VAL A 69 21.33 -7.70 -7.31
N PRO A 70 21.02 -8.69 -6.44
CA PRO A 70 20.27 -8.43 -5.23
C PRO A 70 20.97 -7.34 -4.41
N PHE A 71 20.24 -6.31 -4.00
CA PHE A 71 20.71 -5.36 -2.99
C PHE A 71 20.70 -6.07 -1.65
N SER A 72 21.81 -6.73 -1.33
CA SER A 72 22.12 -7.16 0.02
C SER A 72 22.65 -5.92 0.76
N VAL A 73 21.90 -5.43 1.74
CA VAL A 73 22.48 -4.57 2.77
C VAL A 73 23.39 -5.48 3.62
N ASP A 74 24.61 -5.70 3.15
CA ASP A 74 25.67 -6.30 3.95
C ASP A 74 26.18 -5.21 4.91
N GLY A 75 25.60 -5.20 6.11
CA GLY A 75 26.07 -4.43 7.26
C GLY A 75 24.92 -4.10 8.22
N GLU A 76 24.90 -4.52 9.47
CA GLU A 76 25.84 -5.26 10.34
C GLU A 76 24.96 -6.03 11.38
N GLU A 77 25.57 -6.93 12.14
CA GLU A 77 24.99 -7.70 13.26
C GLU A 77 23.98 -6.95 14.15
#